data_AF-U2P7M0-F1
#
_entry.id   AF-U2P7M0-F1
#
_cell.length_a   1.000
_cell.length_b   1.000
_cell.length_c   1.000
_cell.angle_alpha   90.00
_cell.angle_beta   90.00
_cell.angle_gamma   90.00
#
_symmetry.space_group_name_H-M   'P 1'
#
loop_
_entity.id
_entity.type
_entity.pdbx_description
1 polymer ?
#
loop_
_entity_poly.entity_id
_entity_poly.type
_entity_poly.pdbx_seq_one_letter_code
_entity_poly.pdbx_strand_id
1 'polypeptide(L)' 'MYNVFIGPYDDEPKTTAKMHQYMQEQGYFLDINDMRYHHEIYISDPRKCDPSKLKTVIRHPIKER' A
#
# COMPACT_ATOMS: atom_id res chain seq x y z
N MET A 1 -8.47 2.36 1.55
CA MET A 1 -8.11 1.68 0.29
C MET A 1 -6.99 0.69 0.54
N TYR A 2 -6.91 -0.38 -0.24
CA TYR A 2 -5.81 -1.35 -0.16
C TYR A 2 -5.34 -1.75 -1.55
N ASN A 3 -4.09 -2.21 -1.64
CA ASN A 3 -3.52 -2.83 -2.84
C ASN A 3 -2.56 -3.95 -2.43
N VAL A 4 -2.40 -4.97 -3.29
CA VAL A 4 -1.34 -5.97 -3.14
C VAL A 4 -0.16 -5.56 -4.00
N PHE A 5 0.96 -5.28 -3.37
CA PHE A 5 2.23 -5.06 -4.03
C PHE A 5 2.97 -6.39 -4.19
N ILE A 6 3.58 -6.60 -5.37
CA ILE A 6 4.38 -7.77 -5.69
C ILE A 6 5.75 -7.29 -6.14
N GLY A 7 6.80 -7.65 -5.41
CA GLY A 7 8.18 -7.28 -5.70
C GLY A 7 8.97 -6.83 -4.46
N PRO A 8 10.19 -6.31 -4.66
CA PRO A 8 11.05 -5.83 -3.57
C PRO A 8 10.45 -4.59 -2.89
N TYR A 9 10.62 -4.47 -1.57
CA TYR A 9 10.03 -3.36 -0.80
C TYR A 9 10.46 -1.97 -1.27
N ASP A 10 11.67 -1.82 -1.82
CA ASP A 10 12.17 -0.55 -2.36
C ASP A 10 11.33 0.00 -3.53
N ASP A 11 10.57 -0.86 -4.21
CA ASP A 11 9.70 -0.47 -5.33
C ASP A 11 8.27 -0.11 -4.88
N GLU A 12 7.94 -0.29 -3.60
CA GLU A 12 6.65 0.06 -3.03
C GLU A 12 6.21 1.52 -3.29
N PRO A 13 7.07 2.55 -3.14
CA PRO A 13 6.65 3.94 -3.29
C PRO A 13 5.98 4.25 -4.63
N LYS A 14 6.38 3.56 -5.71
CA LYS A 14 5.77 3.70 -7.05
C LYS A 14 4.32 3.21 -7.06
N THR A 15 4.03 2.15 -6.31
CA THR A 15 2.69 1.58 -6.17
C THR A 15 1.81 2.46 -5.29
N THR A 16 2.36 2.96 -4.18
CA THR A 16 1.67 3.89 -3.28
C THR A 16 1.31 5.20 -3.97
N ALA A 17 2.17 5.73 -4.85
CA ALA A 17 1.84 6.92 -5.64
C ALA A 17 0.63 6.69 -6.57
N LYS A 18 0.56 5.53 -7.24
CA LYS A 18 -0.60 5.16 -8.07
C LYS A 18 -1.87 4.99 -7.25
N MET A 19 -1.75 4.41 -6.05
CA MET A 19 -2.85 4.34 -5.10
C MET A 19 -3.38 5.74 -4.74
N HIS A 20 -2.49 6.69 -4.44
CA HIS A 20 -2.88 8.06 -4.11
C HIS A 20 -3.48 8.82 -5.28
N GLN A 21 -3.00 8.58 -6.50
CA GLN A 21 -3.63 9.16 -7.69
C GLN A 21 -5.05 8.61 -7.88
N TYR A 22 -5.20 7.28 -7.81
CA TYR A 22 -6.50 6.63 -7.97
C TYR A 22 -7.52 7.09 -6.92
N MET A 23 -7.13 7.21 -5.64
CA MET A 23 -8.09 7.66 -4.62
C MET A 23 -8.58 9.09 -4.88
N GLN A 24 -7.70 9.98 -5.37
CA GLN A 24 -8.06 11.37 -5.69
C GLN A 24 -9.02 11.43 -6.89
N GLU A 25 -8.75 10.64 -7.93
CA GLU A 25 -9.63 10.52 -9.10
C GLU A 25 -11.02 10.00 -8.73
N GLN A 26 -11.11 9.14 -7.70
CA GLN A 26 -12.36 8.62 -7.17
C GLN A 26 -13.02 9.55 -6.12
N GLY A 27 -12.46 10.73 -5.84
CA GLY A 27 -13.04 11.70 -4.91
C GLY A 27 -12.77 11.44 -3.43
N TYR A 28 -11.76 10.63 -3.10
CA TYR A 28 -11.35 10.34 -1.73
C TYR A 28 -10.06 11.08 -1.34
N PHE A 29 -9.89 11.28 -0.03
CA PHE A 29 -8.68 11.86 0.55
C PHE A 29 -7.96 10.85 1.44
N LEU A 30 -6.62 10.98 1.49
CA LEU A 30 -5.81 10.24 2.44
C LEU A 30 -6.21 10.66 3.86
N ASP A 31 -6.45 9.67 4.72
CA ASP A 31 -6.89 9.91 6.10
C ASP A 31 -5.98 9.19 7.09
N ILE A 32 -4.66 9.33 6.88
CA ILE A 32 -3.66 8.92 7.85
C ILE A 32 -3.58 10.00 8.93
N ASN A 33 -3.77 9.61 10.18
CA ASN A 33 -3.71 10.48 11.36
C ASN A 33 -3.37 9.67 12.61
N ASP A 34 -3.36 10.31 13.77
CA ASP A 34 -2.99 9.68 15.06
C ASP A 34 -3.90 8.54 15.50
N MET A 35 -5.05 8.33 14.85
CA MET A 35 -5.97 7.22 15.13
C MET A 35 -6.05 6.22 13.97
N ARG A 36 -5.65 6.62 12.76
CA ARG A 36 -5.76 5.82 11.54
C ARG A 36 -4.40 5.75 10.85
N TYR A 37 -3.75 4.61 10.95
CA TYR A 37 -2.39 4.41 10.43
C TYR A 37 -2.35 3.75 9.06
N HIS A 38 -1.24 3.96 8.36
CA HIS A 38 -0.82 3.09 7.27
C HIS A 38 -0.49 1.69 7.82
N HIS A 39 -0.99 0.63 7.18
CA HIS A 39 -0.66 -0.73 7.54
C HIS A 39 -0.07 -1.49 6.35
N GLU A 40 1.07 -2.13 6.59
CA GLU A 40 1.66 -3.12 5.71
C GLU A 40 1.45 -4.52 6.29
N ILE A 41 0.98 -5.46 5.47
CA ILE A 41 0.83 -6.86 5.86
C ILE A 41 1.71 -7.69 4.92
N TYR A 42 2.82 -8.20 5.44
CA TYR A 42 3.74 -9.07 4.70
C TYR A 42 3.16 -10.48 4.61
N ILE A 43 2.78 -10.88 3.41
CA ILE A 43 2.23 -12.20 3.14
C ILE A 43 3.35 -13.23 2.90
N SER A 44 4.43 -12.79 2.25
CA SER A 44 5.60 -13.63 1.96
C SER A 44 6.69 -13.48 3.04
N ASP A 45 7.38 -14.58 3.38
CA ASP A 45 8.59 -14.53 4.22
C ASP A 45 9.80 -14.16 3.35
N PRO A 46 10.45 -13.00 3.58
CA PRO A 46 11.58 -12.53 2.77
C PRO A 46 12.82 -13.43 2.85
N ARG A 47 12.89 -14.34 3.82
CA ARG A 47 14.00 -15.30 3.94
C ARG A 47 13.81 -16.55 3.09
N LYS A 48 12.60 -16.77 2.57
CA LYS A 48 12.20 -18.01 1.88
C LYS A 48 11.74 -17.78 0.44
N CYS A 49 11.56 -16.52 0.03
CA CYS A 49 10.99 -16.16 -1.25
C CYS A 49 11.94 -15.26 -2.03
N ASP A 50 11.95 -15.41 -3.36
CA ASP A 50 12.66 -14.50 -4.24
C ASP A 50 12.09 -13.07 -4.09
N PRO A 51 12.93 -12.02 -3.99
CA PRO A 51 12.48 -10.64 -3.84
C PRO A 51 11.43 -10.20 -4.87
N SER A 52 11.51 -10.69 -6.11
CA SER A 52 10.55 -10.37 -7.18
C SER A 52 9.15 -10.94 -6.95
N LYS A 53 8.99 -11.89 -6.02
CA LYS A 53 7.75 -12.60 -5.72
C LYS A 53 7.20 -12.29 -4.33
N LEU A 54 7.85 -11.41 -3.58
CA LEU A 54 7.34 -10.96 -2.28
C LEU A 54 6.00 -10.29 -2.46
N LYS A 55 5.07 -10.58 -1.55
CA LYS A 55 3.72 -10.02 -1.55
C LYS A 55 3.51 -9.25 -0.25
N THR A 56 3.14 -7.98 -0.40
CA THR A 56 2.78 -7.10 0.72
C THR A 56 1.44 -6.47 0.42
N VAL A 57 0.51 -6.52 1.38
CA VAL A 57 -0.71 -5.73 1.29
C VAL A 57 -0.43 -4.37 1.91
N ILE A 58 -0.65 -3.31 1.13
CA ILE A 58 -0.50 -1.92 1.54
C ILE A 58 -1.89 -1.36 1.78
N ARG A 59 -2.15 -0.82 2.97
CA ARG A 59 -3.46 -0.30 3.35
C ARG A 59 -3.35 1.13 3.85
N HIS A 60 -3.89 2.06 3.06
CA HIS A 60 -4.03 3.45 3.44
C HIS A 60 -5.49 3.75 3.85
N PRO A 61 -5.71 4.30 5.06
CA PRO A 61 -7.01 4.84 5.42
C PRO A 61 -7.35 6.01 4.48
N ILE A 62 -8.61 6.02 4.03
CA ILE A 62 -9.16 7.10 3.22
C ILE A 62 -10.49 7.55 3.82
N LYS A 63 -10.93 8.73 3.44
CA LYS A 63 -12.27 9.28 3.73
C LYS A 63 -12.86 9.91 2.47
N GLU A 64 -14.18 9.97 2.44
CA GLU A 64 -14.90 10.75 1.44
C GLU A 64 -14.58 12.24 1.58
N ARG A 65 -14.72 12.96 0.47
CA ARG A 65 -14.57 14.41 0.44
C ARG A 65 -15.60 15.12 1.30
#